data_AF-A0A8T7HU32-F1
#
_entry.id   AF-A0A8T7HU32-F1
#
_cell.length_a   1.000
_cell.length_b   1.000
_cell.length_c   1.000
_cell.angle_alpha   90.00
_cell.angle_beta   90.00
_cell.angle_gamma   90.00
#
_symmetry.space_group_name_H-M   'P 1'
#
loop_
_entity.id
_entity.type
_entity.pdbx_description
1 polymer ?
#
loop_
_entity_poly.entity_id
_entity_poly.type
_entity_poly.pdbx_seq_one_letter_code
_entity_poly.pdbx_strand_id
1 'polypeptide(L)'
;MKGLKITVVTVIVLLVGVYAAGYFLPSKYQVERQIEIAAPASAVMPLVNNFERWSEWGVWFQRDPNMQLSYQGTAATVGHQSQWTSESQGSGTMILTQVDEARIQYDLIFPEMEMQSVGEVILTQKTTANNQTVTLVTWRDQGDVKDDIVGRYFVLFIDQLMGPDFEQGLANLKQRVES
;
A
#
# COMPACT_ATOMS: atom_id res chain seq x y z
N MET A 1 48.23 13.63 -5.53
CA MET A 1 47.30 14.31 -6.48
C MET A 1 46.80 13.41 -7.62
N LYS A 2 47.65 12.60 -8.29
CA LYS A 2 47.19 11.71 -9.39
C LYS A 2 46.26 10.58 -8.92
N GLY A 3 46.57 9.92 -7.79
CA GLY A 3 45.72 8.86 -7.23
C GLY A 3 44.31 9.35 -6.85
N LEU A 4 44.21 10.49 -6.16
CA LEU A 4 42.92 11.10 -5.81
C LEU A 4 42.07 11.41 -7.05
N LYS A 5 42.68 11.93 -8.12
CA LYS A 5 41.97 12.20 -9.39
C LYS A 5 41.42 10.91 -10.02
N ILE A 6 42.20 9.83 -10.02
CA ILE A 6 41.75 8.54 -10.56
C ILE A 6 40.61 7.98 -9.71
N THR A 7 40.72 8.00 -8.38
CA THR A 7 39.65 7.55 -7.48
C THR A 7 38.36 8.32 -7.71
N VAL A 8 38.41 9.64 -7.81
CA VAL A 8 37.22 10.48 -8.07
C VAL A 8 36.60 10.16 -9.42
N VAL A 9 37.41 10.02 -10.48
CA VAL A 9 36.90 9.66 -11.82
C VAL A 9 36.24 8.28 -11.81
N THR A 10 36.85 7.30 -11.15
CA THR A 10 36.27 5.95 -11.04
C THR A 10 34.93 5.98 -10.32
N VAL A 11 34.82 6.70 -9.19
CA VAL A 11 33.55 6.83 -8.46
C VAL A 11 32.48 7.50 -9.33
N ILE A 12 32.82 8.57 -10.06
CA ILE A 12 31.88 9.24 -10.96
C ILE A 12 31.41 8.30 -12.07
N VAL A 13 32.33 7.56 -12.70
CA VAL A 13 31.97 6.59 -13.76
C VAL A 13 31.05 5.50 -13.22
N LEU A 14 31.31 5.01 -12.00
CA LEU A 14 30.44 4.03 -11.35
C LEU A 14 29.05 4.62 -11.05
N LEU A 15 28.97 5.83 -10.50
CA LEU A 15 27.69 6.49 -10.22
C LEU A 15 26.88 6.73 -11.50
N VAL A 16 27.52 7.17 -12.57
CA VAL A 16 26.88 7.33 -13.89
C VAL A 16 26.43 5.98 -14.43
N GLY A 17 27.24 4.92 -14.27
CA GLY A 17 26.89 3.57 -14.67
C GLY A 17 25.66 3.03 -13.93
N VAL A 18 25.60 3.23 -12.60
CA VAL A 18 24.44 2.85 -11.77
C VAL A 18 23.21 3.66 -12.18
N TYR A 19 23.32 4.98 -12.32
CA TYR A 19 22.21 5.82 -12.76
C TYR A 19 21.68 5.40 -14.14
N ALA A 20 22.58 5.12 -15.09
CA ALA A 20 22.22 4.64 -16.41
C ALA A 20 21.57 3.25 -16.39
N ALA A 21 22.04 2.35 -15.52
CA ALA A 21 21.45 1.02 -15.36
C ALA A 21 19.99 1.08 -14.88
N GLY A 22 19.65 2.07 -14.05
CA GLY A 22 18.29 2.27 -13.56
C GLY A 22 17.23 2.50 -14.66
N TYR A 23 17.61 3.00 -15.84
CA TYR A 23 16.68 3.11 -16.98
C TYR A 23 16.17 1.75 -17.49
N PHE A 24 16.92 0.68 -17.26
CA PHE A 24 16.54 -0.68 -17.68
C PHE A 24 15.73 -1.42 -16.61
N LEU A 25 15.58 -0.85 -15.41
CA LEU A 25 14.79 -1.42 -14.34
C LEU A 25 13.29 -1.16 -14.55
N PRO A 26 12.40 -2.02 -14.01
CA PRO A 26 10.96 -1.82 -14.10
C PRO A 26 10.53 -0.50 -13.46
N SER A 27 9.59 0.21 -14.09
CA SER A 27 8.96 1.40 -13.50
C SER A 27 7.67 1.08 -12.74
N LYS A 28 7.02 -0.03 -13.08
CA LYS A 28 5.75 -0.44 -12.47
C LYS A 28 5.99 -1.47 -11.39
N TYR A 29 5.17 -1.40 -10.36
CA TYR A 29 5.13 -2.37 -9.28
C TYR A 29 3.71 -2.76 -8.93
N GLN A 30 3.59 -3.92 -8.29
CA GLN A 30 2.37 -4.41 -7.68
C GLN A 30 2.75 -5.21 -6.44
N VAL A 31 2.11 -4.91 -5.31
CA VAL A 31 2.21 -5.69 -4.08
C VAL A 31 0.82 -6.23 -3.80
N GLU A 32 0.72 -7.54 -3.56
CA GLU A 32 -0.56 -8.21 -3.32
C GLU A 32 -0.41 -9.26 -2.23
N ARG A 33 -1.36 -9.30 -1.31
CA ARG A 33 -1.52 -10.36 -0.32
C ARG A 33 -2.98 -10.76 -0.22
N GLN A 34 -3.21 -11.98 0.24
CA GLN A 34 -4.56 -12.51 0.41
C GLN A 34 -4.66 -13.35 1.69
N ILE A 35 -5.85 -13.37 2.29
CA ILE A 35 -6.16 -14.20 3.45
C ILE A 35 -7.60 -14.69 3.37
N GLU A 36 -7.85 -15.89 3.89
CA GLU A 36 -9.21 -16.39 4.09
C GLU A 36 -9.73 -16.00 5.49
N ILE A 37 -10.90 -15.38 5.53
CA ILE A 37 -11.61 -15.00 6.75
C ILE A 37 -12.90 -15.83 6.82
N ALA A 38 -13.13 -16.51 7.93
CA ALA A 38 -14.30 -17.35 8.20
C ALA A 38 -15.54 -16.51 8.55
N ALA A 39 -15.91 -15.61 7.63
CA ALA A 39 -17.04 -14.71 7.75
C ALA A 39 -17.59 -14.36 6.36
N PRO A 40 -18.87 -13.92 6.26
CA PRO A 40 -19.42 -13.39 5.02
C PRO A 40 -18.75 -12.06 4.62
N ALA A 41 -18.76 -11.74 3.32
CA ALA A 41 -18.16 -10.50 2.81
C ALA A 41 -18.80 -9.26 3.45
N SER A 42 -20.07 -9.33 3.83
CA SER A 42 -20.81 -8.27 4.53
C SER A 42 -20.25 -7.95 5.93
N ALA A 43 -19.52 -8.87 6.56
CA ALA A 43 -18.83 -8.61 7.83
C ALA A 43 -17.48 -7.90 7.62
N VAL A 44 -16.82 -8.16 6.49
CA VAL A 44 -15.51 -7.59 6.15
C VAL A 44 -15.64 -6.20 5.52
N MET A 45 -16.60 -6.02 4.59
CA MET A 45 -16.76 -4.80 3.79
C MET A 45 -16.79 -3.51 4.64
N PRO A 46 -17.53 -3.43 5.77
CA PRO A 46 -17.57 -2.23 6.59
C PRO A 46 -16.23 -1.84 7.24
N LEU A 47 -15.25 -2.74 7.33
CA LEU A 47 -13.92 -2.46 7.88
C LEU A 47 -12.97 -1.90 6.81
N VAL A 48 -13.19 -2.26 5.54
CA VAL A 48 -12.30 -1.88 4.43
C VAL A 48 -12.82 -0.65 3.70
N ASN A 49 -14.14 -0.48 3.56
CA ASN A 49 -14.71 0.69 2.87
C ASN A 49 -14.78 1.96 3.73
N ASN A 50 -14.54 1.89 5.04
CA ASN A 50 -14.52 3.06 5.90
C ASN A 50 -13.09 3.30 6.40
N PHE A 51 -12.44 4.36 5.92
CA PHE A 51 -11.05 4.64 6.29
C PHE A 51 -10.89 4.99 7.77
N GLU A 52 -11.94 5.46 8.44
CA GLU A 52 -11.92 5.67 9.90
C GLU A 52 -11.63 4.38 10.67
N ARG A 53 -11.96 3.24 10.07
CA ARG A 53 -11.78 1.90 10.66
C ARG A 53 -10.48 1.22 10.28
N TRP A 54 -9.68 1.82 9.40
CA TRP A 54 -8.39 1.24 9.00
C TRP A 54 -7.38 1.22 10.14
N SER A 55 -7.51 2.11 11.13
CA SER A 55 -6.69 2.05 12.36
C SER A 55 -6.91 0.77 13.18
N GLU A 56 -8.08 0.12 13.03
CA GLU A 56 -8.40 -1.14 13.74
C GLU A 56 -7.57 -2.34 13.24
N TRP A 57 -7.04 -2.28 12.02
CA TRP A 57 -6.37 -3.43 11.39
C TRP A 57 -5.11 -3.10 10.61
N GLY A 58 -5.04 -1.94 9.95
CA GLY A 58 -3.90 -1.49 9.16
C GLY A 58 -2.68 -1.16 10.02
N VAL A 59 -1.55 -1.76 9.68
CA VAL A 59 -0.27 -1.57 10.42
C VAL A 59 0.25 -0.15 10.29
N TRP A 60 0.07 0.48 9.12
CA TRP A 60 0.60 1.80 8.82
C TRP A 60 0.19 2.87 9.84
N PHE A 61 -1.09 2.88 10.22
CA PHE A 61 -1.66 3.82 11.19
C PHE A 61 -1.24 3.56 12.63
N GLN A 62 -0.61 2.41 12.91
CA GLN A 62 -0.15 2.02 14.24
C GLN A 62 1.35 2.30 14.45
N ARG A 63 2.09 2.65 13.39
CA ARG A 63 3.55 2.86 13.44
C ARG A 63 3.98 4.16 14.09
N ASP A 64 3.16 5.19 13.99
CA ASP A 64 3.46 6.50 14.56
C ASP A 64 2.35 6.92 15.53
N PRO A 65 2.60 6.94 16.85
CA PRO A 65 1.61 7.35 17.83
C PRO A 65 1.25 8.85 17.75
N ASN A 66 2.06 9.66 17.05
CA ASN A 66 1.83 11.08 16.86
C ASN A 66 1.22 11.40 15.49
N MET A 67 0.85 10.38 14.69
CA MET A 67 0.21 10.58 13.40
C MET A 67 -1.10 11.34 13.57
N GLN A 68 -1.24 12.45 12.86
CA GLN A 68 -2.46 13.24 12.85
C GLN A 68 -3.34 12.75 11.71
N LEU A 69 -4.51 12.20 12.03
CA LEU A 69 -5.49 11.72 11.06
C LEU A 69 -6.66 12.69 10.95
N SER A 70 -7.12 12.92 9.73
CA SER A 70 -8.37 13.61 9.44
C SER A 70 -9.13 12.91 8.33
N TYR A 71 -10.45 13.04 8.36
CA TYR A 71 -11.34 12.38 7.40
C TYR A 71 -12.26 13.40 6.75
N GLN A 72 -12.56 13.18 5.48
CA GLN A 72 -13.46 14.04 4.69
C GLN A 72 -14.45 13.20 3.89
N GLY A 73 -15.59 13.81 3.54
CA GLY A 73 -16.66 13.15 2.80
C GLY A 73 -17.50 12.19 3.65
N THR A 74 -18.44 11.50 3.01
CA THR A 74 -19.32 10.52 3.66
C THR A 74 -18.61 9.17 3.73
N ALA A 75 -18.42 8.64 4.94
CA ALA A 75 -17.81 7.33 5.16
C ALA A 75 -18.44 6.23 4.28
N ALA A 76 -17.62 5.26 3.84
CA ALA A 76 -18.06 4.14 3.00
C ALA A 76 -18.62 4.50 1.62
N THR A 77 -18.36 5.71 1.11
CA THR A 77 -18.80 6.13 -0.23
C THR A 77 -17.65 6.68 -1.07
N VAL A 78 -17.81 6.68 -2.40
CA VAL A 78 -16.85 7.30 -3.31
C VAL A 78 -16.63 8.77 -2.91
N GLY A 79 -15.36 9.16 -2.81
CA GLY A 79 -14.94 10.47 -2.34
C GLY A 79 -14.68 10.56 -0.83
N HIS A 80 -14.93 9.51 -0.05
CA HIS A 80 -14.45 9.45 1.34
C HIS A 80 -12.92 9.48 1.35
N GLN A 81 -12.35 10.29 2.23
CA GLN A 81 -10.90 10.50 2.31
C GLN A 81 -10.37 10.29 3.71
N SER A 82 -9.15 9.79 3.78
CA SER A 82 -8.30 9.83 4.97
C SER A 82 -7.03 10.59 4.62
N GLN A 83 -6.72 11.62 5.39
CA GLN A 83 -5.52 12.43 5.25
C GLN A 83 -4.70 12.26 6.53
N TRP A 84 -3.40 12.06 6.39
CA TRP A 84 -2.50 12.01 7.54
C TRP A 84 -1.26 12.88 7.36
N THR A 85 -0.76 13.32 8.51
CA THR A 85 0.53 13.99 8.64
C THR A 85 1.34 13.25 9.70
N SER A 86 2.56 12.85 9.34
CA SER A 86 3.48 12.12 10.22
C SER A 86 4.93 12.46 9.87
N GLU A 87 5.76 12.69 10.89
CA GLU A 87 7.20 12.91 10.72
C GLU A 87 7.93 11.63 10.28
N SER A 88 7.44 10.46 10.71
CA SER A 88 8.10 9.17 10.45
C SER A 88 7.55 8.42 9.23
N GLN A 89 6.27 8.60 8.92
CA GLN A 89 5.57 7.93 7.81
C GLN A 89 5.31 8.87 6.62
N GLY A 90 5.66 10.15 6.73
CA GLY A 90 5.33 11.17 5.74
C GLY A 90 3.86 11.58 5.76
N SER A 91 3.52 12.56 4.92
CA SER A 91 2.16 13.09 4.78
C SER A 91 1.53 12.58 3.50
N GLY A 92 0.27 12.14 3.58
CA GLY A 92 -0.42 11.61 2.42
C GLY A 92 -1.94 11.58 2.58
N THR A 93 -2.59 11.16 1.49
CA THR A 93 -4.04 11.10 1.39
C THR A 93 -4.47 9.82 0.69
N MET A 94 -5.50 9.18 1.22
CA MET A 94 -6.26 8.12 0.58
C MET A 94 -7.64 8.62 0.19
N ILE A 95 -8.12 8.27 -1.00
CA ILE A 95 -9.43 8.66 -1.52
C ILE A 95 -10.13 7.43 -2.08
N LEU A 96 -11.32 7.08 -1.58
CA LEU A 96 -12.14 6.02 -2.19
C LEU A 96 -12.60 6.47 -3.58
N THR A 97 -12.22 5.71 -4.60
CA THR A 97 -12.57 5.98 -6.00
C THR A 97 -13.66 5.03 -6.51
N GLN A 98 -13.80 3.86 -5.90
CA GLN A 98 -14.85 2.88 -6.22
C GLN A 98 -15.28 2.13 -4.97
N VAL A 99 -16.58 1.89 -4.83
CA VAL A 99 -17.18 1.07 -3.77
C VAL A 99 -18.31 0.24 -4.37
N ASP A 100 -18.10 -1.06 -4.45
CA ASP A 100 -19.09 -2.06 -4.87
C ASP A 100 -19.34 -3.06 -3.72
N GLU A 101 -20.24 -4.02 -3.90
CA GLU A 101 -20.57 -5.03 -2.87
C GLU A 101 -19.38 -5.93 -2.48
N ALA A 102 -18.46 -6.16 -3.41
CA ALA A 102 -17.35 -7.11 -3.26
C ALA A 102 -15.98 -6.48 -3.49
N ARG A 103 -15.89 -5.16 -3.72
CA ARG A 103 -14.65 -4.50 -4.08
C ARG A 103 -14.65 -3.04 -3.65
N ILE A 104 -13.51 -2.57 -3.20
CA ILE A 104 -13.21 -1.14 -3.12
C ILE A 104 -11.93 -0.83 -3.89
N GLN A 105 -11.85 0.38 -4.41
CA GLN A 105 -10.62 0.95 -4.97
C GLN A 105 -10.38 2.32 -4.34
N TYR A 106 -9.11 2.65 -4.13
CA TYR A 106 -8.71 3.95 -3.63
C TYR A 106 -7.43 4.44 -4.30
N ASP A 107 -7.31 5.75 -4.40
CA ASP A 107 -6.06 6.39 -4.74
C ASP A 107 -5.28 6.67 -3.46
N LEU A 108 -3.99 6.39 -3.47
CA LEU A 108 -3.04 6.70 -2.41
C LEU A 108 -2.03 7.71 -2.94
N ILE A 109 -1.94 8.88 -2.30
CA ILE A 109 -1.18 10.03 -2.81
C ILE A 109 -0.25 10.52 -1.71
N PHE A 110 1.04 10.65 -2.03
CA PHE A 110 2.05 11.30 -1.20
C PHE A 110 2.58 12.54 -1.94
N PRO A 111 1.96 13.72 -1.73
CA PRO A 111 2.27 14.92 -2.52
C PRO A 111 3.74 15.36 -2.43
N GLU A 112 4.33 15.30 -1.23
CA GLU A 112 5.73 15.71 -0.99
C GLU A 112 6.75 14.79 -1.67
N MET A 113 6.36 13.54 -1.94
CA MET A 113 7.20 12.55 -2.59
C MET A 113 6.89 12.41 -4.08
N GLU A 114 5.93 13.18 -4.61
CA GLU A 114 5.39 13.06 -5.97
C GLU A 114 4.96 11.62 -6.34
N MET A 115 4.55 10.84 -5.34
CA MET A 115 4.15 9.45 -5.51
C MET A 115 2.63 9.30 -5.48
N GLN A 116 2.13 8.43 -6.36
CA GLN A 116 0.75 7.98 -6.36
C GLN A 116 0.69 6.49 -6.67
N SER A 117 -0.18 5.78 -5.97
CA SER A 117 -0.55 4.40 -6.25
C SER A 117 -2.07 4.23 -6.21
N VAL A 118 -2.51 3.08 -6.70
CA VAL A 118 -3.90 2.65 -6.69
C VAL A 118 -3.98 1.39 -5.85
N GLY A 119 -4.71 1.47 -4.75
CA GLY A 119 -5.00 0.33 -3.90
C GLY A 119 -6.38 -0.25 -4.13
N GLU A 120 -6.51 -1.54 -3.88
CA GLU A 120 -7.73 -2.30 -4.10
C GLU A 120 -7.89 -3.39 -3.05
N VAL A 121 -9.11 -3.53 -2.53
CA VAL A 121 -9.50 -4.69 -1.73
C VAL A 121 -10.64 -5.42 -2.42
N ILE A 122 -10.46 -6.71 -2.67
CA ILE A 122 -11.43 -7.58 -3.33
C ILE A 122 -11.88 -8.66 -2.34
N LEU A 123 -13.19 -8.87 -2.23
CA LEU A 123 -13.82 -9.86 -1.38
C LEU A 123 -14.44 -10.95 -2.25
N THR A 124 -13.88 -12.16 -2.21
CA THR A 124 -14.45 -13.32 -2.91
C THR A 124 -15.07 -14.27 -1.90
N GLN A 125 -16.38 -14.18 -1.71
CA GLN A 125 -17.12 -15.08 -0.82
C GLN A 125 -17.26 -16.47 -1.45
N LYS A 126 -17.02 -17.50 -0.64
CA LYS A 126 -17.14 -18.92 -0.99
C LYS A 126 -17.84 -19.67 0.15
N THR A 127 -18.44 -20.79 -0.19
CA THR A 127 -18.95 -21.75 0.80
C THR A 127 -18.04 -22.98 0.79
N THR A 128 -17.54 -23.35 1.96
CA THR A 128 -16.67 -24.52 2.11
C THR A 128 -17.49 -25.82 2.01
N ALA A 129 -16.80 -26.96 1.88
CA ALA A 129 -17.42 -28.28 1.87
C ALA A 129 -18.24 -28.58 3.16
N ASN A 130 -17.95 -27.88 4.26
CA ASN A 130 -18.64 -28.02 5.54
C ASN A 130 -19.79 -27.01 5.71
N ASN A 131 -20.29 -26.40 4.62
CA ASN A 131 -21.31 -25.34 4.63
C ASN A 131 -20.93 -24.08 5.44
N GLN A 132 -19.64 -23.82 5.64
CA GLN A 132 -19.18 -22.59 6.29
C GLN A 132 -18.94 -21.51 5.24
N THR A 133 -19.44 -20.30 5.49
CA THR A 133 -19.13 -19.12 4.68
C THR A 133 -17.73 -18.61 4.98
N VAL A 134 -16.92 -18.46 3.94
CA VAL A 134 -15.56 -17.93 4.01
C VAL A 134 -15.41 -16.84 2.94
N THR A 135 -14.66 -15.79 3.24
CA THR A 135 -14.33 -14.74 2.28
C THR A 135 -12.82 -14.71 2.08
N LEU A 136 -12.39 -14.90 0.83
CA LEU A 136 -11.01 -14.62 0.43
C LEU A 136 -10.89 -13.10 0.23
N VAL A 137 -10.12 -12.46 1.10
CA VAL A 137 -9.79 -11.03 1.02
C VAL A 137 -8.47 -10.91 0.28
N THR A 138 -8.47 -10.21 -0.84
CA THR A 138 -7.25 -9.84 -1.58
C THR A 138 -7.02 -8.35 -1.41
N TRP A 139 -5.84 -7.96 -0.93
CA TRP A 139 -5.44 -6.57 -0.82
C TRP A 139 -4.22 -6.34 -1.73
N ARG A 140 -4.37 -5.40 -2.66
CA ARG A 140 -3.37 -5.05 -3.65
C ARG A 140 -3.10 -3.55 -3.64
N ASP A 141 -1.85 -3.18 -3.90
CA ASP A 141 -1.46 -1.82 -4.25
C ASP A 141 -0.54 -1.85 -5.49
N GLN A 142 -0.75 -0.90 -6.40
CA GLN A 142 -0.02 -0.83 -7.67
C GLN A 142 0.33 0.62 -8.02
N GLY A 143 1.53 0.83 -8.55
CA GLY A 143 2.00 2.16 -8.93
C GLY A 143 3.02 2.14 -10.07
N ASP A 144 3.38 3.34 -10.52
CA ASP A 144 4.37 3.57 -11.57
C ASP A 144 5.27 4.74 -11.17
N VAL A 145 6.55 4.48 -10.91
CA VAL A 145 7.55 5.50 -10.57
C VAL A 145 8.04 6.28 -11.80
N LYS A 146 7.54 5.95 -13.01
CA LYS A 146 7.79 6.66 -14.27
C LYS A 146 9.29 6.84 -14.53
N ASP A 147 9.75 8.08 -14.58
CA ASP A 147 11.13 8.46 -14.92
C ASP A 147 12.02 8.64 -13.68
N ASP A 148 11.50 8.42 -12.46
CA ASP A 148 12.32 8.43 -11.26
C ASP A 148 13.22 7.19 -11.21
N ILE A 149 14.48 7.38 -11.59
CA ILE A 149 15.50 6.35 -11.60
C ILE A 149 15.76 5.76 -10.22
N VAL A 150 15.71 6.60 -9.18
CA VAL A 150 15.90 6.13 -7.80
C VAL A 150 14.71 5.25 -7.39
N GLY A 151 13.50 5.70 -7.70
CA GLY A 151 12.27 4.92 -7.54
C GLY A 151 12.31 3.57 -8.25
N ARG A 152 12.92 3.47 -9.44
CA ARG A 152 13.04 2.19 -10.16
C ARG A 152 13.92 1.16 -9.44
N TYR A 153 14.92 1.62 -8.69
CA TYR A 153 15.66 0.74 -7.77
C TYR A 153 14.79 0.32 -6.59
N PHE A 154 13.98 1.23 -6.05
CA PHE A 154 13.05 0.95 -4.96
C PHE A 154 12.00 -0.10 -5.36
N VAL A 155 11.50 -0.07 -6.59
CA VAL A 155 10.58 -1.07 -7.16
C VAL A 155 11.11 -2.50 -7.01
N LEU A 156 12.43 -2.73 -7.08
CA LEU A 156 13.00 -4.07 -6.90
C LEU A 156 12.83 -4.64 -5.48
N PHE A 157 12.65 -3.76 -4.49
CA PHE A 157 12.56 -4.12 -3.08
C PHE A 157 11.19 -3.83 -2.47
N ILE A 158 10.26 -3.27 -3.24
CA ILE A 158 8.99 -2.78 -2.69
C ILE A 158 8.13 -3.87 -2.06
N ASP A 159 8.13 -5.08 -2.62
CA ASP A 159 7.42 -6.23 -2.01
C ASP A 159 8.03 -6.62 -0.66
N GLN A 160 9.35 -6.52 -0.49
CA GLN A 160 10.01 -6.79 0.79
C GLN A 160 9.71 -5.71 1.84
N LEU A 161 9.47 -4.48 1.40
CA LEU A 161 9.20 -3.34 2.28
C LEU A 161 7.73 -3.23 2.67
N MET A 162 6.80 -3.50 1.74
CA MET A 162 5.36 -3.36 1.94
C MET A 162 4.65 -4.69 2.21
N GLY A 163 5.13 -5.79 1.65
CA GLY A 163 4.50 -7.11 1.76
C GLY A 163 4.23 -7.56 3.21
N PRO A 164 5.19 -7.44 4.15
CA PRO A 164 4.97 -7.79 5.54
C PRO A 164 3.85 -6.98 6.22
N ASP A 165 3.69 -5.70 5.85
CA ASP A 165 2.61 -4.86 6.39
C ASP A 165 1.24 -5.28 5.87
N PHE A 166 1.17 -5.70 4.61
CA PHE A 166 -0.05 -6.24 4.02
C PHE A 166 -0.42 -7.57 4.69
N GLU A 167 0.54 -8.46 4.90
CA GLU A 167 0.34 -9.73 5.59
C GLU A 167 -0.17 -9.51 7.01
N GLN A 168 0.50 -8.66 7.79
CA GLN A 168 0.11 -8.37 9.16
C GLN A 168 -1.21 -7.60 9.23
N GLY A 169 -1.47 -6.66 8.33
CA GLY A 169 -2.74 -5.95 8.24
C GLY A 169 -3.91 -6.88 7.96
N LEU A 170 -3.75 -7.82 7.02
CA LEU A 170 -4.75 -8.84 6.73
C LEU A 170 -4.95 -9.82 7.90
N ALA A 171 -3.88 -10.16 8.63
CA ALA A 171 -3.98 -10.97 9.85
C ALA A 171 -4.78 -10.25 10.95
N ASN A 172 -4.53 -8.94 11.16
CA ASN A 172 -5.30 -8.13 12.09
C ASN A 172 -6.78 -8.03 11.68
N LEU A 173 -7.04 -7.84 10.38
CA LEU A 173 -8.40 -7.79 9.83
C LEU A 173 -9.14 -9.11 10.08
N LYS A 174 -8.48 -10.25 9.84
CA LYS A 174 -9.03 -11.58 10.15
C LYS A 174 -9.38 -11.69 11.63
N GLN A 175 -8.45 -11.36 12.52
CA GLN A 175 -8.69 -11.41 13.96
C GLN A 175 -9.87 -10.53 14.37
N ARG A 176 -9.98 -9.33 13.79
CA ARG A 176 -11.05 -8.37 14.10
C ARG A 176 -12.44 -8.82 13.66
N VAL A 177 -12.51 -9.58 12.56
CA VAL A 177 -13.77 -10.10 12.00
C VAL A 177 -14.20 -11.41 12.66
N GLU A 178 -13.25 -12.25 13.08
CA GLU A 178 -13.52 -13.57 13.66
C GLU A 178 -13.69 -13.56 15.19
N SER A 179 -13.37 -12.44 15.86
CA SER A 179 -13.59 -12.25 17.30
C SER A 179 -15.05 -11.92 17.61
#